data_AF-A0A3C1L2U7-F1
#
_entry.id   AF-A0A3C1L2U7-F1
#
_cell.length_a   1.000
_cell.length_b   1.000
_cell.length_c   1.000
_cell.angle_alpha   90.00
_cell.angle_beta   90.00
_cell.angle_gamma   90.00
#
_symmetry.space_group_name_H-M   'P 1'
#
loop_
_entity.id
_entity.type
_entity.pdbx_description
1 polymer ?
#
loop_
_entity_poly.entity_id
_entity_poly.type
_entity_poly.pdbx_seq_one_letter_code
_entity_poly.pdbx_strand_id
1 'polypeptide(L)'
;MSNLSVTSIQRLLQGEVEIGAQVRVQGWVRTRRDSKAGMSFIHLSDGSCFAPIQLVADQSLQNYDSEIVRLTTGCAIDAVGELVASQGKGQSVEIKPLAVTVVGWVDDPETYPMQPKRHTMEHLRQYAHLRPRTNLIGAVARVRDCLAQATHRFFSEQGFYWIHTPIITANDCEGAGEMFQVSTLDMANLPRTDQGEV
;
A
#
# COMPACT_ATOMS: atom_id res chain seq x y z
N MET A 1 -3.22 -20.40 -18.47
CA MET A 1 -2.54 -19.57 -17.46
C MET A 1 -2.18 -20.49 -16.31
N SER A 2 -0.91 -20.64 -15.99
CA SER A 2 -0.45 -21.48 -14.87
C SER A 2 -1.08 -21.00 -13.56
N ASN A 3 -1.53 -21.93 -12.71
CA ASN A 3 -2.09 -21.67 -11.37
C ASN A 3 -0.98 -21.23 -10.37
N LEU A 4 -0.10 -20.32 -10.77
CA LEU A 4 0.90 -19.73 -9.88
C LEU A 4 0.18 -18.83 -8.88
N SER A 5 0.32 -19.17 -7.59
CA SER A 5 -0.11 -18.32 -6.49
C SER A 5 0.75 -17.06 -6.45
N VAL A 6 0.13 -15.94 -6.08
CA VAL A 6 0.84 -14.67 -5.89
C VAL A 6 1.82 -14.83 -4.72
N THR A 7 3.08 -14.47 -4.97
CA THR A 7 4.14 -14.45 -3.96
C THR A 7 4.40 -13.00 -3.56
N SER A 8 4.48 -12.73 -2.25
CA SER A 8 4.79 -11.38 -1.78
C SER A 8 6.24 -11.01 -2.09
N ILE A 9 6.46 -9.76 -2.43
CA ILE A 9 7.78 -9.20 -2.74
C ILE A 9 8.73 -9.36 -1.55
N GLN A 10 8.23 -9.22 -0.33
CA GLN A 10 9.02 -9.44 0.89
C GLN A 10 9.71 -10.81 0.88
N ARG A 11 8.99 -11.89 0.56
CA ARG A 11 9.54 -13.26 0.56
C ARG A 11 10.62 -13.44 -0.49
N LEU A 12 10.41 -12.84 -1.67
CA LEU A 12 11.40 -12.85 -2.75
C LEU A 12 12.70 -12.13 -2.31
N LEU A 13 12.58 -10.96 -1.70
CA LEU A 13 13.74 -10.17 -1.26
C LEU A 13 14.44 -10.76 -0.02
N GLN A 14 13.74 -11.55 0.79
CA GLN A 14 14.30 -12.29 1.92
C GLN A 14 15.00 -13.60 1.50
N GLY A 15 14.93 -13.99 0.22
CA GLY A 15 15.54 -15.21 -0.28
C GLY A 15 14.80 -16.49 0.10
N GLU A 16 13.51 -16.38 0.43
CA GLU A 16 12.66 -17.56 0.70
C GLU A 16 12.25 -18.32 -0.58
N VAL A 17 12.56 -17.76 -1.75
CA VAL A 17 12.29 -18.35 -3.06
C VAL A 17 13.60 -18.49 -3.81
N GLU A 18 13.82 -19.68 -4.37
CA GLU A 18 15.04 -20.01 -5.10
C GLU A 18 15.14 -19.22 -6.41
N ILE A 19 16.37 -18.86 -6.77
CA ILE A 19 16.69 -18.28 -8.07
C ILE A 19 16.43 -19.33 -9.16
N GLY A 20 15.82 -18.91 -10.27
CA GLY A 20 15.34 -19.76 -11.35
C GLY A 20 13.87 -20.18 -11.20
N ALA A 21 13.25 -19.92 -10.04
CA ALA A 21 11.83 -20.21 -9.86
C ALA A 21 10.94 -19.27 -10.69
N GLN A 22 9.86 -19.82 -11.24
CA GLN A 22 8.77 -19.00 -11.77
C GLN A 22 7.95 -18.43 -10.62
N VAL A 23 7.72 -17.12 -10.64
CA VAL A 23 7.01 -16.36 -9.62
C VAL A 23 5.92 -15.52 -10.26
N ARG A 24 4.85 -15.27 -9.49
CA ARG A 24 3.80 -14.30 -9.83
C ARG A 24 3.77 -13.22 -8.77
N VAL A 25 3.86 -11.96 -9.18
CA VAL A 25 3.80 -10.80 -8.31
C VAL A 25 2.70 -9.85 -8.78
N GLN A 26 2.03 -9.22 -7.82
CA GLN A 26 1.00 -8.21 -8.08
C GLN A 26 1.30 -6.98 -7.24
N GLY A 27 1.12 -5.79 -7.81
CA GLY A 27 1.34 -4.56 -7.05
C GLY A 27 1.21 -3.30 -7.88
N TRP A 28 1.75 -2.22 -7.34
CA TRP A 28 1.73 -0.89 -7.96
C TRP A 28 3.12 -0.45 -8.40
N VAL A 29 3.19 0.10 -9.60
CA VAL A 29 4.41 0.69 -10.15
C VAL A 29 4.83 1.89 -9.30
N ARG A 30 6.03 1.83 -8.74
CA ARG A 30 6.69 2.93 -8.02
C ARG A 30 7.35 3.88 -8.99
N THR A 31 8.13 3.33 -9.90
CA THR A 31 8.80 4.05 -10.98
C THR A 31 8.99 3.09 -12.16
N ARG A 32 9.10 3.66 -13.36
CA ARG A 32 9.54 2.98 -14.57
C ARG A 32 10.69 3.79 -15.16
N ARG A 33 11.74 3.12 -15.62
CA ARG A 33 12.85 3.75 -16.33
C ARG A 33 13.17 2.94 -17.58
N ASP A 34 13.19 3.61 -18.71
CA ASP A 34 13.46 2.98 -19.99
C ASP A 34 14.96 3.07 -20.32
N SER A 35 15.50 1.98 -20.85
CA SER A 35 16.88 1.86 -21.27
C SER A 35 17.01 2.16 -22.76
N LYS A 36 18.18 2.64 -23.17
CA LYS A 36 18.50 2.85 -24.59
C LYS A 36 18.53 1.54 -25.40
N ALA A 37 18.63 0.40 -24.72
CA ALA A 37 18.72 -0.93 -25.33
C ALA A 37 17.35 -1.63 -25.45
N GLY A 38 16.22 -0.92 -25.29
CA GLY A 38 14.89 -1.52 -25.48
C GLY A 38 14.43 -2.36 -24.29
N MET A 39 14.72 -1.91 -23.07
CA MET A 39 14.25 -2.55 -21.83
C MET A 39 13.64 -1.51 -20.90
N SER A 40 12.59 -1.86 -20.18
CA SER A 40 11.97 -1.06 -19.13
C SER A 40 12.25 -1.68 -17.76
N PHE A 41 12.89 -0.91 -16.88
CA PHE A 41 13.10 -1.26 -15.47
C PHE A 41 11.91 -0.74 -14.66
N ILE A 42 11.05 -1.64 -14.22
CA ILE A 42 9.84 -1.33 -13.46
C ILE A 42 10.10 -1.66 -11.99
N HIS A 43 10.01 -0.67 -11.11
CA HIS A 43 10.04 -0.92 -9.67
C HIS A 43 8.62 -1.16 -9.17
N LEU A 44 8.32 -2.40 -8.78
CA LEU A 44 7.00 -2.83 -8.34
C LEU A 44 6.96 -2.93 -6.81
N SER A 45 5.86 -2.50 -6.20
CA SER A 45 5.64 -2.60 -4.75
C SER A 45 4.25 -3.15 -4.48
N ASP A 46 4.16 -4.15 -3.61
CA ASP A 46 2.91 -4.78 -3.18
C ASP A 46 2.50 -4.35 -1.76
N GLY A 47 3.36 -3.58 -1.08
CA GLY A 47 3.16 -3.10 0.29
C GLY A 47 3.70 -4.04 1.39
N SER A 48 4.10 -5.27 1.06
CA SER A 48 4.57 -6.28 2.03
C SER A 48 5.86 -5.86 2.74
N CYS A 49 6.74 -5.14 2.05
CA CYS A 49 7.96 -4.57 2.61
C CYS A 49 8.20 -3.13 2.14
N PHE A 50 9.28 -2.52 2.65
CA PHE A 50 9.69 -1.17 2.24
C PHE A 50 10.26 -1.16 0.81
N ALA A 51 11.14 -2.11 0.50
CA ALA A 51 11.83 -2.17 -0.78
C ALA A 51 10.90 -2.69 -1.91
N PRO A 52 10.93 -2.07 -3.10
CA PRO A 52 10.29 -2.63 -4.29
C PRO A 52 11.12 -3.77 -4.89
N ILE A 53 10.50 -4.61 -5.71
CA ILE A 53 11.22 -5.52 -6.60
C ILE A 53 11.37 -4.91 -7.99
N GLN A 54 12.48 -5.18 -8.66
CA GLN A 54 12.68 -4.77 -10.04
C GLN A 54 12.15 -5.84 -11.00
N LEU A 55 11.34 -5.42 -11.97
CA LEU A 55 11.05 -6.19 -13.18
C LEU A 55 11.88 -5.62 -14.33
N VAL A 56 12.55 -6.48 -15.09
CA VAL A 56 13.30 -6.11 -16.29
C VAL A 56 12.51 -6.56 -17.51
N ALA A 57 11.56 -5.72 -17.93
CA ALA A 57 10.73 -6.00 -19.10
C ALA A 57 11.48 -5.62 -20.38
N ASP A 58 11.42 -6.45 -21.41
CA ASP A 58 12.05 -6.19 -22.70
C ASP A 58 11.05 -6.41 -23.86
N GLN A 59 11.53 -6.14 -25.07
CA GLN A 59 10.74 -6.21 -26.31
C GLN A 59 10.24 -7.62 -26.66
N SER A 60 10.65 -8.68 -25.95
CA SER A 60 10.09 -10.02 -26.15
C SER A 60 8.64 -10.14 -25.65
N LEU A 61 8.20 -9.21 -24.79
CA LEU A 61 6.82 -9.14 -24.31
C LEU A 61 5.89 -8.56 -25.38
N GLN A 62 4.82 -9.29 -25.69
CA GLN A 62 3.88 -8.92 -26.76
C GLN A 62 3.26 -7.52 -26.58
N ASN A 63 3.03 -7.08 -25.35
CA ASN A 63 2.45 -5.77 -25.02
C ASN A 63 3.51 -4.72 -24.64
N TYR A 64 4.78 -4.93 -24.97
CA TYR A 64 5.85 -4.02 -24.58
C TYR A 64 5.62 -2.60 -25.09
N ASP A 65 5.50 -2.45 -26.42
CA ASP A 65 5.33 -1.14 -27.07
C ASP A 65 3.93 -0.53 -26.85
N SER A 66 2.91 -1.37 -26.63
CA SER A 66 1.52 -0.91 -26.52
C SER A 66 1.11 -0.53 -25.09
N GLU A 67 1.71 -1.15 -24.07
CA GLU A 67 1.31 -1.00 -22.67
C GLU A 67 2.50 -0.74 -21.73
N ILE A 68 3.55 -1.55 -21.78
CA ILE A 68 4.62 -1.51 -20.77
C ILE A 68 5.36 -0.17 -20.80
N VAL A 69 5.70 0.34 -21.99
CA VAL A 69 6.35 1.65 -22.17
C VAL A 69 5.44 2.83 -21.78
N ARG A 70 4.18 2.59 -21.46
CA ARG A 70 3.21 3.60 -20.99
C ARG A 70 2.93 3.53 -19.50
N LEU A 71 3.42 2.51 -18.78
CA LEU A 71 3.19 2.34 -17.35
C LEU A 71 3.74 3.52 -16.52
N THR A 72 2.89 4.20 -15.78
CA THR A 72 3.29 5.32 -14.91
C THR A 72 3.21 4.94 -13.44
N THR A 73 3.67 5.85 -12.57
CA THR A 73 3.60 5.64 -11.12
C THR A 73 2.15 5.50 -10.70
N GLY A 74 1.83 4.44 -9.96
CA GLY A 74 0.47 4.16 -9.49
C GLY A 74 -0.30 3.17 -10.35
N CYS A 75 0.15 2.82 -11.56
CA CYS A 75 -0.47 1.74 -12.33
C CYS A 75 -0.36 0.41 -11.55
N ALA A 76 -1.40 -0.40 -11.61
CA ALA A 76 -1.45 -1.73 -11.02
C ALA A 76 -1.14 -2.78 -12.08
N ILE A 77 -0.24 -3.71 -11.78
CA ILE A 77 0.15 -4.78 -12.70
C ILE A 77 0.16 -6.15 -12.00
N ASP A 78 -0.09 -7.17 -12.81
CA ASP A 78 0.16 -8.58 -12.52
C ASP A 78 1.29 -9.05 -13.42
N ALA A 79 2.37 -9.59 -12.86
CA ALA A 79 3.51 -10.06 -13.61
C ALA A 79 3.86 -11.50 -13.23
N VAL A 80 4.05 -12.33 -14.25
CA VAL A 80 4.57 -13.69 -14.13
C VAL A 80 5.95 -13.72 -14.79
N GLY A 81 6.95 -14.24 -14.10
CA GLY A 81 8.32 -14.25 -14.60
C GLY A 81 9.25 -15.16 -13.81
N GLU A 82 10.50 -15.19 -14.23
CA GLU A 82 11.56 -15.92 -13.55
C GLU A 82 12.28 -15.01 -12.54
N LEU A 83 12.46 -15.49 -11.31
CA LEU A 83 13.31 -14.82 -10.32
C LEU A 83 14.78 -15.08 -10.65
N VAL A 84 15.55 -14.04 -10.92
CA VAL A 84 16.97 -14.15 -11.31
C VAL A 84 17.86 -13.37 -10.36
N ALA A 85 19.14 -13.76 -10.29
CA ALA A 85 20.16 -12.92 -9.66
C ALA A 85 20.26 -11.59 -10.40
N SER A 86 20.19 -10.48 -9.67
CA SER A 86 20.34 -9.15 -10.27
C SER A 86 21.78 -8.89 -10.66
N GLN A 87 21.95 -8.27 -11.84
CA GLN A 87 23.25 -7.74 -12.29
C GLN A 87 23.48 -6.29 -11.84
N GLY A 88 22.43 -5.62 -11.34
CA GLY A 88 22.49 -4.24 -10.86
C GLY A 88 22.98 -4.11 -9.43
N LYS A 89 23.74 -3.04 -9.14
CA LYS A 89 24.16 -2.70 -7.77
C LYS A 89 22.95 -2.24 -6.95
N GLY A 90 22.78 -2.81 -5.75
CA GLY A 90 21.77 -2.37 -4.78
C GLY A 90 20.54 -3.27 -4.65
N GLN A 91 20.44 -4.33 -5.46
CA GLN A 91 19.45 -5.39 -5.28
C GLN A 91 20.08 -6.76 -5.57
N SER A 92 19.69 -7.78 -4.79
CA SER A 92 20.22 -9.16 -4.91
C SER A 92 19.51 -9.96 -6.01
N VAL A 93 18.23 -9.69 -6.22
CA VAL A 93 17.36 -10.39 -7.17
C VAL A 93 16.52 -9.41 -7.97
N GLU A 94 16.10 -9.84 -9.14
CA GLU A 94 15.12 -9.16 -10.00
C GLU A 94 14.27 -10.20 -10.72
N ILE A 95 13.16 -9.78 -11.33
CA ILE A 95 12.29 -10.67 -12.09
C ILE A 95 12.45 -10.36 -13.57
N LYS A 96 12.64 -11.41 -14.38
CA LYS A 96 12.49 -11.35 -15.83
C LYS A 96 11.06 -11.78 -16.20
N PRO A 97 10.15 -10.84 -16.45
CA PRO A 97 8.76 -11.16 -16.77
C PRO A 97 8.64 -11.94 -18.08
N LEU A 98 7.86 -13.00 -18.05
CA LEU A 98 7.36 -13.74 -19.21
C LEU A 98 6.01 -13.20 -19.67
N ALA A 99 5.24 -12.61 -18.75
CA ALA A 99 3.99 -11.94 -19.03
C ALA A 99 3.79 -10.78 -18.02
N VAL A 100 3.29 -9.66 -18.52
CA VAL A 100 2.83 -8.52 -17.69
C VAL A 100 1.43 -8.15 -18.15
N THR A 101 0.47 -8.17 -17.23
CA THR A 101 -0.89 -7.71 -17.45
C THR A 101 -1.13 -6.43 -16.67
N VAL A 102 -1.58 -5.38 -17.34
CA VAL A 102 -1.96 -4.14 -16.66
C VAL A 102 -3.38 -4.30 -16.11
N VAL A 103 -3.50 -4.27 -14.79
CA VAL A 103 -4.76 -4.47 -14.06
C VAL A 103 -5.50 -3.15 -13.86
N GLY A 104 -4.76 -2.07 -13.65
CA GLY A 104 -5.32 -0.75 -13.43
C GLY A 104 -4.42 0.34 -13.96
N TRP A 105 -4.98 1.20 -14.79
CA TRP A 105 -4.30 2.36 -15.34
C TRP A 105 -4.43 3.57 -14.42
N VAL A 106 -3.48 4.49 -14.56
CA VAL A 106 -3.64 5.88 -14.14
C VAL A 106 -4.06 6.65 -15.38
N ASP A 107 -5.28 7.19 -15.38
CA ASP A 107 -5.88 7.85 -16.55
C ASP A 107 -5.04 9.04 -17.03
N ASP A 108 -4.63 9.89 -16.09
CA ASP A 108 -3.75 11.03 -16.34
C ASP A 108 -2.58 11.08 -15.34
N PRO A 109 -1.36 10.75 -15.79
CA PRO A 109 -0.16 10.80 -14.95
C PRO A 109 0.16 12.19 -14.38
N GLU A 110 -0.23 13.27 -15.06
CA GLU A 110 0.07 14.64 -14.64
C GLU A 110 -0.80 15.10 -13.47
N THR A 111 -2.01 14.56 -13.34
CA THR A 111 -2.93 14.85 -12.23
C THR A 111 -2.88 13.81 -11.12
N TYR A 112 -2.13 12.71 -11.28
CA TYR A 112 -1.99 11.70 -10.24
C TYR A 112 -1.34 12.29 -8.96
N PRO A 113 -2.02 12.28 -7.80
CA PRO A 113 -1.58 13.04 -6.63
C PRO A 113 -0.33 12.47 -5.95
N MET A 114 0.00 11.20 -6.19
CA MET A 114 1.15 10.51 -5.61
C MET A 114 2.30 10.32 -6.61
N GLN A 115 2.56 11.33 -7.45
CA GLN A 115 3.75 11.38 -8.31
C GLN A 115 5.05 11.07 -7.53
N PRO A 116 6.08 10.52 -8.19
CA PRO A 116 7.35 10.11 -7.57
C PRO A 116 8.26 11.32 -7.27
N LYS A 117 7.71 12.31 -6.56
CA LYS A 117 8.38 13.51 -6.09
C LYS A 117 8.14 13.67 -4.59
N ARG A 118 8.89 14.58 -3.96
CA ARG A 118 8.66 14.90 -2.55
C ARG A 118 7.33 15.65 -2.41
N HIS A 119 6.51 15.21 -1.46
CA HIS A 119 5.25 15.86 -1.08
C HIS A 119 5.35 16.42 0.33
N THR A 120 4.63 17.50 0.61
CA THR A 120 4.44 18.01 1.98
C THR A 120 3.49 17.11 2.75
N MET A 121 3.51 17.20 4.08
CA MET A 121 2.58 16.43 4.92
C MET A 121 1.13 16.89 4.71
N GLU A 122 0.94 18.19 4.47
CA GLU A 122 -0.36 18.82 4.18
C GLU A 122 -0.97 18.24 2.90
N HIS A 123 -0.18 18.15 1.83
CA HIS A 123 -0.62 17.50 0.58
C HIS A 123 -0.98 16.03 0.82
N LEU A 124 -0.15 15.28 1.54
CA LEU A 124 -0.45 13.88 1.84
C LEU A 124 -1.72 13.71 2.71
N ARG A 125 -2.07 14.68 3.57
CA ARG A 125 -3.32 14.65 4.35
C ARG A 125 -4.56 14.80 3.46
N GLN A 126 -4.49 15.57 2.38
CA GLN A 126 -5.60 15.71 1.42
C GLN A 126 -5.94 14.39 0.71
N TYR A 127 -4.93 13.53 0.50
CA TYR A 127 -5.08 12.23 -0.15
C TYR A 127 -4.83 11.07 0.83
N ALA A 128 -5.51 11.10 1.97
CA ALA A 128 -5.33 10.13 3.05
C ALA A 128 -5.50 8.66 2.61
N HIS A 129 -6.33 8.41 1.59
CA HIS A 129 -6.56 7.09 1.01
C HIS A 129 -5.41 6.57 0.14
N LEU A 130 -4.56 7.45 -0.40
CA LEU A 130 -3.40 7.09 -1.23
C LEU A 130 -2.07 7.20 -0.50
N ARG A 131 -1.95 8.08 0.50
CA ARG A 131 -0.69 8.33 1.20
C ARG A 131 0.00 7.09 1.79
N PRO A 132 -0.68 6.00 2.24
CA PRO A 132 0.01 4.79 2.70
C PRO A 132 0.89 4.14 1.63
N ARG A 133 0.62 4.43 0.36
CA ARG A 133 1.44 4.00 -0.78
C ARG A 133 2.69 4.84 -0.95
N THR A 134 3.01 5.81 -0.10
CA THR A 134 4.30 6.55 -0.14
C THR A 134 5.33 5.91 0.78
N ASN A 135 6.62 6.20 0.58
CA ASN A 135 7.69 5.63 1.41
C ASN A 135 7.54 6.01 2.88
N LEU A 136 7.28 7.29 3.16
CA LEU A 136 7.18 7.82 4.51
C LEU A 136 5.98 7.23 5.26
N ILE A 137 4.77 7.39 4.73
CA ILE A 137 3.57 6.94 5.45
C ILE A 137 3.48 5.41 5.46
N GLY A 138 3.94 4.72 4.41
CA GLY A 138 4.05 3.27 4.42
C GLY A 138 5.01 2.76 5.50
N ALA A 139 6.14 3.45 5.74
CA ALA A 139 7.04 3.11 6.84
C ALA A 139 6.38 3.34 8.21
N VAL A 140 5.72 4.48 8.40
CA VAL A 140 4.97 4.77 9.64
C VAL A 140 3.89 3.72 9.90
N ALA A 141 3.15 3.30 8.86
CA ALA A 141 2.12 2.27 8.99
C ALA A 141 2.68 0.93 9.47
N ARG A 142 3.82 0.47 8.91
CA ARG A 142 4.48 -0.77 9.34
C ARG A 142 5.04 -0.68 10.77
N VAL A 143 5.63 0.47 11.14
CA VAL A 143 6.10 0.68 12.52
C VAL A 143 4.92 0.65 13.49
N ARG A 144 3.81 1.32 13.16
CA ARG A 144 2.58 1.31 13.97
C ARG A 144 2.01 -0.09 14.15
N ASP A 145 1.97 -0.89 13.08
CA ASP A 145 1.54 -2.29 13.12
C ASP A 145 2.43 -3.12 14.05
N CYS A 146 3.77 -3.02 13.90
CA CYS A 146 4.72 -3.68 14.77
C CYS A 146 4.52 -3.31 16.25
N LEU A 147 4.34 -2.02 16.56
CA LEU A 147 4.12 -1.55 17.93
C LEU A 147 2.79 -2.05 18.52
N ALA A 148 1.73 -2.07 17.72
CA ALA A 148 0.43 -2.59 18.15
C ALA A 148 0.54 -4.08 18.48
N GLN A 149 1.12 -4.88 17.58
CA GLN A 149 1.33 -6.30 17.79
C GLN A 149 2.23 -6.58 19.00
N ALA A 150 3.33 -5.83 19.17
CA ALA A 150 4.23 -5.98 20.29
C ALA A 150 3.54 -5.68 21.63
N THR A 151 2.75 -4.61 21.69
CA THR A 151 1.97 -4.24 22.88
C THR A 151 1.00 -5.35 23.27
N HIS A 152 0.21 -5.86 22.32
CA HIS A 152 -0.76 -6.93 22.60
C HIS A 152 -0.07 -8.24 23.01
N ARG A 153 1.04 -8.59 22.34
CA ARG A 153 1.82 -9.78 22.67
C ARG A 153 2.36 -9.73 24.09
N PHE A 154 2.97 -8.59 24.47
CA PHE A 154 3.50 -8.39 25.82
C PHE A 154 2.44 -8.62 26.89
N PHE A 155 1.28 -7.95 26.80
CA PHE A 155 0.23 -8.10 27.81
C PHE A 155 -0.36 -9.52 27.85
N SER A 156 -0.52 -10.16 26.69
CA SER A 156 -0.97 -11.55 26.63
C SER A 156 0.01 -12.51 27.32
N GLU A 157 1.32 -12.33 27.12
CA GLU A 157 2.37 -13.15 27.75
C GLU A 157 2.44 -12.94 29.27
N GLN A 158 1.99 -11.78 29.76
CA GLN A 158 1.87 -11.47 31.19
C GLN A 158 0.53 -11.91 31.80
N GLY A 159 -0.34 -12.60 31.06
CA GLY A 159 -1.63 -13.11 31.56
C GLY A 159 -2.73 -12.05 31.66
N PHE A 160 -2.57 -10.88 31.02
CA PHE A 160 -3.62 -9.88 30.93
C PHE A 160 -4.60 -10.21 29.80
N TYR A 161 -5.85 -9.77 29.97
CA TYR A 161 -6.90 -9.89 28.97
C TYR A 161 -7.18 -8.55 28.32
N TRP A 162 -7.34 -8.56 26.99
CA TRP A 162 -7.75 -7.37 26.26
C TRP A 162 -9.26 -7.18 26.36
N ILE A 163 -9.68 -6.03 26.89
CA ILE A 163 -11.10 -5.67 27.09
C ILE A 163 -11.43 -4.48 26.20
N HIS A 164 -12.51 -4.58 25.44
CA HIS A 164 -13.07 -3.46 24.68
C HIS A 164 -13.95 -2.61 25.59
N THR A 165 -13.46 -1.44 26.00
CA THR A 165 -14.23 -0.48 26.78
C THR A 165 -15.19 0.34 25.91
N PRO A 166 -16.32 0.82 26.45
CA PRO A 166 -17.25 1.67 25.70
C PRO A 166 -16.57 2.97 25.24
N ILE A 167 -16.85 3.40 24.01
CA ILE A 167 -16.35 4.66 23.43
C ILE A 167 -17.34 5.80 23.66
N ILE A 168 -18.64 5.54 23.47
CA ILE A 168 -19.71 6.51 23.77
C ILE A 168 -20.01 6.40 25.27
N THR A 169 -19.98 7.54 25.96
CA THR A 169 -20.21 7.66 27.40
C THR A 169 -21.17 8.81 27.69
N ALA A 170 -21.94 8.68 28.77
CA ALA A 170 -22.78 9.75 29.31
C ALA A 170 -22.06 10.62 30.35
N ASN A 171 -20.81 10.29 30.67
CA ASN A 171 -20.04 10.92 31.74
C ASN A 171 -18.75 11.54 31.19
N ASP A 172 -18.38 12.73 31.68
CA ASP A 172 -17.14 13.46 31.39
C ASP A 172 -15.97 13.10 32.33
N CYS A 173 -16.18 12.09 33.18
CA CYS A 173 -15.26 11.58 34.20
C CYS A 173 -14.96 12.58 35.33
N GLU A 174 -14.45 13.78 35.02
CA GLU A 174 -14.01 14.79 35.99
C GLU A 174 -14.41 16.24 35.62
N GLY A 175 -15.21 16.45 34.57
CA GLY A 175 -15.72 17.78 34.17
C GLY A 175 -14.71 18.81 33.68
N ALA A 176 -13.43 18.43 33.53
CA ALA A 176 -12.35 19.38 33.23
C ALA A 176 -12.01 19.51 31.72
N GLY A 177 -12.68 18.77 30.84
CA GLY A 177 -12.41 18.76 29.40
C GLY A 177 -13.65 18.91 28.53
N GLU A 178 -13.50 19.54 27.36
CA GLU A 178 -14.55 19.61 26.34
C GLU A 178 -14.74 18.23 25.67
N MET A 179 -15.98 17.77 25.57
CA MET A 179 -16.34 16.51 24.92
C MET A 179 -17.12 16.73 23.62
N PHE A 180 -16.98 15.80 22.68
CA PHE A 180 -17.86 15.75 21.50
C PHE A 180 -19.24 15.21 21.89
N GLN A 181 -20.29 16.00 21.64
CA GLN A 181 -21.66 15.53 21.80
C GLN A 181 -22.01 14.54 20.68
N VAL A 182 -22.46 13.35 21.07
CA VAL A 182 -23.00 12.35 20.15
C VAL A 182 -24.52 12.34 20.35
N SER A 183 -25.27 12.61 19.29
CA SER A 183 -26.73 12.64 19.33
C SER A 183 -27.33 11.97 18.10
N THR A 184 -28.44 11.28 18.30
CA THR A 184 -29.29 10.76 17.23
C THR A 184 -30.50 11.67 16.96
N LEU A 185 -30.66 12.76 17.72
CA LEU A 185 -31.75 13.71 17.55
C LEU A 185 -31.48 14.65 16.37
N ASP A 186 -32.53 14.98 15.62
CA ASP A 186 -32.49 16.08 14.65
C ASP A 186 -32.48 17.40 15.42
N MET A 187 -31.32 18.03 15.53
CA MET A 187 -31.17 19.31 16.23
C MET A 187 -31.96 20.46 15.57
N ALA A 188 -32.39 20.32 14.31
CA ALA A 188 -33.27 21.28 13.65
C ALA A 188 -34.75 21.06 13.98
N ASN A 189 -35.15 19.84 14.36
CA ASN A 189 -36.54 19.46 14.65
C ASN A 189 -36.63 18.60 15.91
N LEU A 190 -36.16 19.16 17.03
CA LEU A 190 -36.22 18.46 18.30
C LEU A 190 -37.68 18.17 18.68
N PRO A 191 -38.00 16.94 19.13
CA PRO A 191 -39.34 16.60 19.59
C PRO A 191 -39.72 17.55 20.73
N ARG A 192 -40.95 18.05 20.71
CA ARG A 192 -41.45 18.99 21.73
C ARG A 192 -42.60 18.38 22.50
N THR A 193 -42.71 18.73 23.77
CA THR A 193 -43.90 18.47 24.58
C THR A 193 -45.08 19.31 24.07
N ASP A 194 -46.30 18.99 24.51
CA ASP A 194 -47.49 19.79 24.19
C ASP A 194 -47.41 21.25 24.69
N GLN A 195 -46.50 21.52 25.63
CA GLN A 195 -46.19 22.87 26.14
C GLN A 195 -45.12 23.60 25.32
N GLY A 196 -44.56 22.95 24.29
CA GLY A 196 -43.56 23.51 23.38
C GLY A 196 -42.11 23.43 23.86
N GLU A 197 -41.85 22.74 24.98
CA GLU A 197 -40.51 22.48 25.52
C GLU A 197 -39.82 21.35 24.75
N VAL A 198 -38.50 21.42 24.58
CA VAL A 198 -37.67 20.39 23.95
C VAL A 198 -37.24 19.33 24.96
#